data_AF-A0A7C4GRU7-F1
#
_entry.id   AF-A0A7C4GRU7-F1
#
_cell.length_a   1.000
_cell.length_b   1.000
_cell.length_c   1.000
_cell.angle_alpha   90.00
_cell.angle_beta   90.00
_cell.angle_gamma   90.00
#
_symmetry.space_group_name_H-M   'P 1'
#
loop_
_entity.id
_entity.type
_entity.pdbx_description
1 polymer ?
#
loop_
_entity_poly.entity_id
_entity_poly.type
_entity_poly.pdbx_seq_one_letter_code
_entity_poly.pdbx_strand_id
1 'polypeptide(L)'
;MESEHTRRLNLPFLELGVKTLIKSRLQAITLILLIFLSPFYFSDFVPNVNANPDWLTGWQYRKSHVINPASGAGTNYQIRIKVYYGSGTDSGENVYLNGKCRSDFGDIRFTDNDGITLLDYWMESKVDSNYAIFWVKVADDLSIYRATIYIYYGNSDAITTSNGENTFLFFDDFLGSSYDPDKWVVVGSPTI
;
A
#
# COMPACT_ATOMS: atom_id res chain seq x y z
N MET A 1 94.63 22.97 -39.68
CA MET A 1 93.81 24.03 -40.29
C MET A 1 93.04 23.39 -41.42
N GLU A 2 91.85 22.88 -41.09
CA GLU A 2 90.54 23.48 -41.40
C GLU A 2 90.10 23.03 -42.82
N SER A 3 88.95 22.41 -43.07
CA SER A 3 87.62 22.67 -42.53
C SER A 3 86.70 21.46 -42.79
N GLU A 4 85.89 21.06 -41.81
CA GLU A 4 84.77 20.15 -42.07
C GLU A 4 83.54 20.95 -42.51
N HIS A 5 83.15 20.69 -43.75
CA HIS A 5 81.99 21.24 -44.43
C HIS A 5 80.71 20.68 -43.79
N THR A 6 79.96 21.53 -43.07
CA THR A 6 78.65 21.19 -42.52
C THR A 6 77.63 21.08 -43.65
N ARG A 7 77.24 19.85 -44.02
CA ARG A 7 76.01 19.58 -44.79
C ARG A 7 74.84 19.44 -43.82
N ARG A 8 73.95 20.43 -43.78
CA ARG A 8 72.68 20.34 -43.06
C ARG A 8 71.71 19.43 -43.84
N LEU A 9 71.50 18.21 -43.36
CA LEU A 9 70.40 17.35 -43.79
C LEU A 9 69.10 17.84 -43.13
N ASN A 10 68.19 18.36 -43.94
CA ASN A 10 66.84 18.73 -43.50
C ASN A 10 66.04 17.43 -43.30
N LEU A 11 65.59 17.14 -42.07
CA LEU A 11 64.89 15.90 -41.69
C LEU A 11 63.38 16.13 -41.49
N PRO A 12 62.54 16.15 -42.55
CA PRO A 12 61.09 16.33 -42.42
C PRO A 12 60.37 15.09 -41.83
N PHE A 13 61.03 13.94 -41.77
CA PHE A 13 60.40 12.67 -41.39
C PHE A 13 60.21 12.50 -39.87
N LEU A 14 61.06 13.13 -39.04
CA LEU A 14 60.96 13.04 -37.58
C LEU A 14 59.80 13.88 -37.02
N GLU A 15 59.41 14.95 -37.72
CA GLU A 15 58.35 15.87 -37.29
C GLU A 15 56.93 15.27 -37.42
N LEU A 16 56.70 14.39 -38.42
CA LEU A 16 55.40 13.78 -38.69
C LEU A 16 55.00 12.74 -37.62
N GLY A 17 55.95 11.94 -37.15
CA GLY A 17 55.70 10.90 -36.13
C GLY A 17 55.34 11.49 -34.76
N VAL A 18 56.03 12.56 -34.36
CA VAL A 18 55.78 13.26 -33.09
C VAL A 18 54.43 13.99 -33.10
N LYS A 19 54.08 14.66 -34.20
CA LYS A 19 52.78 15.34 -34.36
C LYS A 19 51.59 14.37 -34.30
N THR A 20 51.76 13.15 -34.83
CA THR A 20 50.71 12.12 -34.84
C THR A 20 50.52 11.49 -33.45
N LEU A 21 51.62 11.23 -32.73
CA LEU A 21 51.60 10.70 -31.37
C LEU A 21 51.04 11.71 -30.34
N ILE A 22 51.29 13.01 -30.54
CA ILE A 22 50.73 14.08 -29.69
C ILE A 22 49.24 14.25 -29.94
N LYS A 23 48.76 14.20 -31.20
CA LYS A 23 47.33 14.30 -31.52
C LYS A 23 46.49 13.18 -30.90
N SER A 24 46.99 11.94 -30.92
CA SER A 24 46.26 10.80 -30.33
C SER A 24 46.21 10.87 -28.80
N ARG A 25 47.27 11.36 -28.14
CA ARG A 25 47.30 11.62 -26.70
C ARG A 25 46.42 12.81 -26.30
N LEU A 26 46.35 13.87 -27.13
CA LEU A 26 45.47 15.01 -26.91
C LEU A 26 44.00 14.62 -27.01
N GLN A 27 43.62 13.83 -28.02
CA GLN A 27 42.25 13.36 -28.22
C GLN A 27 41.77 12.45 -27.09
N ALA A 28 42.63 11.57 -26.57
CA ALA A 28 42.33 10.72 -25.42
C ALA A 28 42.14 11.50 -24.12
N ILE A 29 42.89 12.60 -23.92
CA ILE A 29 42.77 13.46 -22.73
C ILE A 29 41.49 14.32 -22.80
N THR A 30 41.09 14.81 -23.97
CA THR A 30 39.81 15.53 -24.14
C THR A 30 38.58 14.65 -23.93
N LEU A 31 38.65 13.35 -24.24
CA LEU A 31 37.51 12.44 -24.05
C LEU A 31 37.28 12.09 -22.57
N ILE A 32 38.35 12.03 -21.76
CA ILE A 32 38.26 11.79 -20.30
C ILE A 32 37.75 13.03 -19.55
N LEU A 33 38.08 14.24 -20.02
CA LEU A 33 37.58 15.49 -19.43
C LEU A 33 36.09 15.78 -19.71
N LEU A 34 35.52 15.26 -20.79
CA LEU A 34 34.09 15.43 -21.11
C LEU A 34 33.16 14.60 -20.22
N ILE A 35 33.65 13.54 -19.57
CA ILE A 35 32.87 12.72 -18.63
C ILE A 35 32.73 13.42 -17.26
N PHE A 36 33.63 14.36 -16.93
CA PHE A 36 33.59 15.14 -15.69
C PHE A 36 32.86 16.49 -15.80
N LEU A 37 32.50 16.94 -17.02
CA LEU A 37 31.88 18.26 -17.23
C LEU A 37 30.36 18.23 -17.49
N SER A 38 29.78 17.06 -17.71
CA SER A 38 28.32 16.94 -17.68
C SER A 38 27.91 16.67 -16.23
N PRO A 39 27.15 17.55 -15.56
CA PRO A 39 26.38 17.08 -14.42
C PRO A 39 25.49 15.97 -14.99
N PHE A 40 25.82 14.72 -14.67
CA PHE A 40 24.84 13.66 -14.72
C PHE A 40 23.72 14.15 -13.80
N TYR A 41 22.65 14.69 -14.39
CA TYR A 41 21.39 14.85 -13.71
C TYR A 41 20.91 13.42 -13.49
N PHE A 42 21.41 12.80 -12.42
CA PHE A 42 20.64 11.79 -11.73
C PHE A 42 19.42 12.57 -11.24
N SER A 43 18.36 12.58 -12.07
CA SER A 43 17.03 12.80 -11.54
C SER A 43 16.89 11.68 -10.53
N ASP A 44 17.09 12.00 -9.25
CA ASP A 44 16.55 11.18 -8.19
C ASP A 44 15.05 11.14 -8.50
N PHE A 45 14.63 10.11 -9.23
CA PHE A 45 13.31 9.58 -9.03
C PHE A 45 13.38 9.02 -7.62
N VAL A 46 13.29 9.91 -6.64
CA VAL A 46 12.74 9.58 -5.35
C VAL A 46 11.32 9.21 -5.75
N PRO A 47 10.93 7.91 -5.82
CA PRO A 47 9.52 7.62 -5.83
C PRO A 47 9.01 8.42 -4.64
N ASN A 48 8.03 9.29 -4.88
CA ASN A 48 7.32 9.90 -3.80
C ASN A 48 6.53 8.78 -3.13
N VAL A 49 7.24 7.95 -2.35
CA VAL A 49 6.69 7.24 -1.24
C VAL A 49 6.39 8.33 -0.22
N ASN A 50 5.30 9.05 -0.48
CA ASN A 50 4.37 9.38 0.58
C ASN A 50 3.91 8.01 1.14
N ALA A 51 4.80 7.27 1.81
CA ALA A 51 4.55 5.98 2.41
C ALA A 51 3.78 6.14 3.73
N ASN A 52 3.09 7.27 3.89
CA ASN A 52 2.00 7.37 4.82
C ASN A 52 0.73 7.50 3.98
N PRO A 53 -0.08 6.43 3.90
CA PRO A 53 -1.40 6.55 3.27
C PRO A 53 -2.16 7.69 3.93
N ASP A 54 -2.98 8.38 3.13
CA ASP A 54 -3.79 9.50 3.57
C ASP A 54 -4.60 9.12 4.82
N TRP A 55 -4.99 10.14 5.60
CA TRP A 55 -5.62 9.92 6.89
C TRP A 55 -7.09 10.31 6.86
N LEU A 56 -7.96 9.42 7.35
CA LEU A 56 -9.40 9.70 7.42
C LEU A 56 -9.68 10.85 8.40
N THR A 57 -10.24 11.94 7.89
CA THR A 57 -10.45 13.18 8.67
C THR A 57 -11.34 12.94 9.89
N GLY A 58 -10.95 13.50 11.05
CA GLY A 58 -11.69 13.39 12.31
C GLY A 58 -11.37 12.15 13.15
N TRP A 59 -10.58 11.22 12.63
CA TRP A 59 -10.17 10.01 13.35
C TRP A 59 -8.83 10.22 14.06
N GLN A 60 -8.72 9.79 15.31
CA GLN A 60 -7.50 10.03 16.11
C GLN A 60 -6.48 8.92 15.97
N TYR A 61 -6.92 7.69 15.68
CA TYR A 61 -6.06 6.53 15.64
C TYR A 61 -6.40 5.61 14.45
N ARG A 62 -5.40 4.87 13.98
CA ARG A 62 -5.58 3.74 13.07
C ARG A 62 -4.60 2.60 13.38
N LYS A 63 -4.95 1.38 12.99
CA LYS A 63 -4.02 0.24 12.91
C LYS A 63 -4.06 -0.33 11.49
N SER A 64 -2.90 -0.68 10.93
CA SER A 64 -2.88 -1.50 9.73
C SER A 64 -3.23 -2.93 10.09
N HIS A 65 -3.93 -3.62 9.20
CA HIS A 65 -4.25 -5.02 9.34
C HIS A 65 -4.04 -5.71 7.99
N VAL A 66 -3.20 -6.75 7.98
CA VAL A 66 -2.80 -7.42 6.74
C VAL A 66 -3.59 -8.71 6.60
N ILE A 67 -4.38 -8.78 5.55
CA ILE A 67 -5.18 -9.95 5.19
C ILE A 67 -4.33 -10.89 4.34
N ASN A 68 -4.27 -12.16 4.73
CA ASN A 68 -3.57 -13.19 3.95
C ASN A 68 -4.45 -13.65 2.77
N PRO A 69 -3.86 -13.98 1.62
CA PRO A 69 -4.60 -14.55 0.52
C PRO A 69 -5.14 -15.94 0.86
N ALA A 70 -6.22 -16.31 0.19
CA ALA A 70 -6.78 -17.66 0.19
C ALA A 70 -7.25 -18.01 -1.22
N SER A 71 -6.89 -19.21 -1.68
CA SER A 71 -7.32 -19.71 -2.99
C SER A 71 -8.86 -19.72 -3.07
N GLY A 72 -9.40 -19.03 -4.07
CA GLY A 72 -10.84 -18.90 -4.28
C GLY A 72 -11.51 -17.71 -3.57
N ALA A 73 -10.76 -16.86 -2.85
CA ALA A 73 -11.34 -15.65 -2.23
C ALA A 73 -11.75 -14.60 -3.26
N GLY A 74 -10.89 -14.29 -4.24
CA GLY A 74 -11.19 -13.27 -5.25
C GLY A 74 -11.27 -11.84 -4.67
N THR A 75 -11.99 -10.98 -5.37
CA THR A 75 -12.30 -9.60 -4.94
C THR A 75 -13.57 -9.54 -4.10
N ASN A 76 -13.73 -8.47 -3.32
CA ASN A 76 -14.94 -8.23 -2.51
C ASN A 76 -15.25 -9.35 -1.50
N TYR A 77 -14.21 -10.03 -1.01
CA TYR A 77 -14.37 -11.14 -0.08
C TYR A 77 -14.60 -10.62 1.34
N GLN A 78 -15.52 -11.25 2.09
CA GLN A 78 -15.86 -10.85 3.45
C GLN A 78 -14.87 -11.48 4.44
N ILE A 79 -14.17 -10.63 5.19
CA ILE A 79 -13.21 -11.05 6.20
C ILE A 79 -13.75 -10.72 7.60
N ARG A 80 -13.74 -11.72 8.47
CA ARG A 80 -14.08 -11.54 9.88
C ARG A 80 -12.90 -10.93 10.65
N ILE A 81 -13.17 -9.86 11.39
CA ILE A 81 -12.23 -9.17 12.28
C ILE A 81 -12.90 -9.01 13.63
N LYS A 82 -12.22 -9.45 14.69
CA LYS A 82 -12.67 -9.27 16.08
C LYS A 82 -11.90 -8.14 16.74
N VAL A 83 -12.59 -7.04 16.97
CA VAL A 83 -12.01 -5.85 17.59
C VAL A 83 -12.28 -5.88 19.09
N TYR A 84 -11.23 -5.75 19.89
CA TYR A 84 -11.31 -5.66 21.35
C TYR A 84 -11.14 -4.22 21.79
N TYR A 85 -12.00 -3.79 22.71
CA TYR A 85 -11.89 -2.48 23.37
C TYR A 85 -10.57 -2.40 24.15
N GLY A 86 -10.24 -3.44 24.92
CA GLY A 86 -9.08 -3.46 25.82
C GLY A 86 -7.71 -3.58 25.14
N SER A 87 -6.69 -3.79 25.96
CA SER A 87 -5.30 -4.01 25.52
C SER A 87 -5.00 -5.47 25.21
N GLY A 88 -4.06 -5.70 24.31
CA GLY A 88 -3.57 -7.03 23.93
C GLY A 88 -2.64 -6.96 22.72
N THR A 89 -2.33 -8.12 22.16
CA THR A 89 -1.49 -8.24 20.96
C THR A 89 -2.33 -8.68 19.78
N ASP A 90 -2.24 -7.94 18.68
CA ASP A 90 -2.96 -8.30 17.45
C ASP A 90 -2.42 -9.62 16.90
N SER A 91 -3.33 -10.50 16.51
CA SER A 91 -2.98 -11.80 15.91
C SER A 91 -4.19 -12.43 15.24
N GLY A 92 -3.97 -12.94 14.02
CA GLY A 92 -5.05 -13.46 13.18
C GLY A 92 -6.12 -12.39 12.96
N GLU A 93 -7.37 -12.73 13.28
CA GLU A 93 -8.51 -11.81 13.21
C GLU A 93 -8.62 -10.81 14.38
N ASN A 94 -7.81 -10.96 15.44
CA ASN A 94 -7.98 -10.20 16.67
C ASN A 94 -7.19 -8.88 16.62
N VAL A 95 -7.85 -7.77 16.94
CA VAL A 95 -7.27 -6.42 16.97
C VAL A 95 -7.61 -5.71 18.27
N TYR A 96 -6.63 -5.24 19.03
CA TYR A 96 -6.81 -4.59 20.34
C TYR A 96 -6.61 -3.07 20.25
N LEU A 97 -7.58 -2.29 20.75
CA LEU A 97 -7.60 -0.83 20.59
C LEU A 97 -7.15 -0.05 21.83
N ASN A 98 -6.82 -0.73 22.93
CA ASN A 98 -6.27 -0.12 24.15
C ASN A 98 -7.17 0.96 24.78
N GLY A 99 -8.49 0.77 24.72
CA GLY A 99 -9.50 1.63 25.33
C GLY A 99 -9.70 2.97 24.62
N LYS A 100 -9.33 3.05 23.34
CA LYS A 100 -9.33 4.29 22.56
C LYS A 100 -10.47 4.42 21.55
N CYS A 101 -11.25 3.36 21.33
CA CYS A 101 -12.54 3.46 20.66
C CYS A 101 -13.64 3.75 21.68
N ARG A 102 -14.85 4.06 21.24
CA ARG A 102 -16.04 4.10 22.08
C ARG A 102 -16.39 2.71 22.59
N SER A 103 -17.07 2.67 23.74
CA SER A 103 -17.53 1.42 24.36
C SER A 103 -18.50 0.63 23.49
N ASP A 104 -19.28 1.29 22.63
CA ASP A 104 -20.25 0.69 21.72
C ASP A 104 -19.66 0.32 20.35
N PHE A 105 -18.36 0.57 20.12
CA PHE A 105 -17.68 0.38 18.84
C PHE A 105 -18.32 1.15 17.66
N GLY A 106 -19.10 2.20 17.96
CA GLY A 106 -19.78 3.02 16.96
C GLY A 106 -18.81 3.87 16.12
N ASP A 107 -17.61 4.09 16.62
CA ASP A 107 -16.49 4.75 15.97
C ASP A 107 -15.45 3.73 15.47
N ILE A 108 -15.87 2.72 14.73
CA ILE A 108 -14.94 1.87 13.98
C ILE A 108 -15.11 2.13 12.49
N ARG A 109 -14.00 2.28 11.78
CA ARG A 109 -13.98 2.39 10.32
C ARG A 109 -12.93 1.52 9.68
N PHE A 110 -13.26 1.04 8.49
CA PHE A 110 -12.35 0.29 7.65
C PHE A 110 -12.08 1.09 6.38
N THR A 111 -10.82 1.18 6.00
CA THR A 111 -10.42 1.70 4.69
C THR A 111 -9.49 0.73 3.99
N ASP A 112 -9.39 0.88 2.69
CA ASP A 112 -8.36 0.23 1.89
C ASP A 112 -6.94 0.74 2.22
N ASN A 113 -5.94 0.24 1.52
CA ASN A 113 -4.52 0.51 1.71
C ASN A 113 -4.12 1.99 1.48
N ASP A 114 -4.96 2.78 0.82
CA ASP A 114 -4.77 4.22 0.61
C ASP A 114 -5.11 5.05 1.85
N GLY A 115 -5.74 4.43 2.86
CA GLY A 115 -6.11 5.06 4.12
C GLY A 115 -7.37 5.93 4.09
N ILE A 116 -8.04 6.08 2.94
CA ILE A 116 -9.20 6.98 2.77
C ILE A 116 -10.37 6.34 2.03
N THR A 117 -10.15 5.35 1.17
CA THR A 117 -11.23 4.62 0.49
C THR A 117 -11.95 3.73 1.49
N LEU A 118 -13.19 4.09 1.81
CA LEU A 118 -14.01 3.37 2.79
C LEU A 118 -14.38 1.97 2.28
N LEU A 119 -14.27 0.98 3.17
CA LEU A 119 -14.75 -0.38 2.92
C LEU A 119 -16.09 -0.61 3.60
N ASP A 120 -16.99 -1.32 2.92
CA ASP A 120 -18.24 -1.78 3.51
C ASP A 120 -17.97 -2.80 4.61
N TYR A 121 -18.75 -2.72 5.68
CA TYR A 121 -18.64 -3.63 6.80
C TYR A 121 -19.99 -3.83 7.50
N TRP A 122 -20.10 -4.94 8.23
CA TRP A 122 -21.21 -5.24 9.10
C TRP A 122 -20.71 -5.62 10.49
N MET A 123 -21.23 -4.94 11.50
CA MET A 123 -21.02 -5.27 12.90
C MET A 123 -22.04 -6.34 13.31
N GLU A 124 -21.62 -7.60 13.22
CA GLU A 124 -22.46 -8.78 13.50
C GLU A 124 -22.96 -8.79 14.95
N SER A 125 -22.05 -8.55 15.89
CA SER A 125 -22.37 -8.57 17.31
C SER A 125 -21.33 -7.80 18.11
N LYS A 126 -21.71 -7.38 19.32
CA LYS A 126 -20.81 -6.74 20.26
C LYS A 126 -21.19 -7.01 21.71
N VAL A 127 -20.20 -6.87 22.57
CA VAL A 127 -20.34 -6.72 24.01
C VAL A 127 -19.64 -5.41 24.37
N ASP A 128 -20.41 -4.43 24.81
CA ASP A 128 -19.92 -3.08 25.09
C ASP A 128 -18.70 -3.11 26.03
N SER A 129 -17.70 -2.28 25.71
CA SER A 129 -16.41 -2.20 26.41
C SER A 129 -15.59 -3.50 26.44
N ASN A 130 -15.96 -4.53 25.67
CA ASN A 130 -15.24 -5.79 25.58
C ASN A 130 -14.78 -6.09 24.14
N TYR A 131 -15.70 -6.48 23.25
CA TYR A 131 -15.37 -6.75 21.85
C TYR A 131 -16.56 -6.51 20.90
N ALA A 132 -16.25 -6.33 19.62
CA ALA A 132 -17.19 -6.40 18.52
C ALA A 132 -16.66 -7.30 17.40
N ILE A 133 -17.55 -8.02 16.74
CA ILE A 133 -17.26 -8.83 15.56
C ILE A 133 -17.71 -8.06 14.33
N PHE A 134 -16.78 -7.85 13.42
CA PHE A 134 -17.00 -7.19 12.15
C PHE A 134 -16.76 -8.17 11.00
N TRP A 135 -17.63 -8.11 10.00
CA TRP A 135 -17.36 -8.63 8.67
C TRP A 135 -17.03 -7.45 7.77
N VAL A 136 -15.90 -7.49 7.08
CA VAL A 136 -15.39 -6.40 6.23
C VAL A 136 -15.27 -6.90 4.81
N LYS A 137 -15.88 -6.19 3.85
CA LYS A 137 -15.79 -6.50 2.42
C LYS A 137 -14.50 -5.89 1.88
N VAL A 138 -13.49 -6.72 1.68
CA VAL A 138 -12.18 -6.28 1.17
C VAL A 138 -12.23 -6.17 -0.35
N ALA A 139 -12.00 -4.98 -0.89
CA ALA A 139 -12.10 -4.72 -2.33
C ALA A 139 -10.99 -5.41 -3.15
N ASP A 140 -9.78 -5.46 -2.60
CA ASP A 140 -8.61 -6.13 -3.18
C ASP A 140 -8.86 -7.60 -3.53
N ASP A 141 -8.13 -8.11 -4.54
CA ASP A 141 -8.12 -9.53 -4.89
C ASP A 141 -7.25 -10.34 -3.91
N LEU A 142 -7.90 -11.15 -3.08
CA LEU A 142 -7.28 -12.00 -2.08
C LEU A 142 -6.95 -13.41 -2.58
N SER A 143 -6.99 -13.67 -3.88
CA SER A 143 -6.71 -15.02 -4.42
C SER A 143 -5.26 -15.45 -4.19
N ILE A 144 -4.30 -14.52 -4.37
CA ILE A 144 -2.86 -14.82 -4.32
C ILE A 144 -2.02 -13.76 -3.59
N TYR A 145 -2.52 -12.54 -3.45
CA TYR A 145 -1.80 -11.43 -2.81
C TYR A 145 -2.38 -11.08 -1.45
N ARG A 146 -1.53 -10.57 -0.56
CA ARG A 146 -1.96 -10.00 0.72
C ARG A 146 -2.56 -8.62 0.45
N ALA A 147 -3.68 -8.31 1.10
CA ALA A 147 -4.23 -6.95 1.14
C ALA A 147 -3.87 -6.29 2.48
N THR A 148 -3.72 -4.97 2.48
CA THR A 148 -3.60 -4.20 3.72
C THR A 148 -4.79 -3.28 3.83
N ILE A 149 -5.49 -3.34 4.95
CA ILE A 149 -6.57 -2.41 5.28
C ILE A 149 -6.18 -1.61 6.51
N TYR A 150 -6.86 -0.49 6.75
CA TYR A 150 -6.75 0.26 8.00
C TYR A 150 -8.03 0.19 8.81
N ILE A 151 -7.86 0.05 10.13
CA ILE A 151 -8.92 0.08 11.13
C ILE A 151 -8.76 1.39 11.89
N TYR A 152 -9.66 2.35 11.64
CA TYR A 152 -9.71 3.64 12.31
C TYR A 152 -10.60 3.57 13.56
N TYR A 153 -10.23 4.36 14.58
CA TYR A 153 -10.96 4.51 15.85
C TYR A 153 -10.63 5.83 16.55
N GLY A 154 -11.40 6.18 17.60
CA GLY A 154 -11.20 7.39 18.40
C GLY A 154 -11.85 8.63 17.81
N ASN A 155 -13.00 8.47 17.12
CA ASN A 155 -13.82 9.59 16.67
C ASN A 155 -15.13 9.59 17.47
N SER A 156 -15.22 10.42 18.52
CA SER A 156 -16.39 10.44 19.41
C SER A 156 -17.70 10.73 18.70
N ASP A 157 -17.65 11.52 17.64
CA ASP A 157 -18.81 12.05 16.93
C ASP A 157 -19.27 11.14 15.79
N ALA A 158 -18.53 10.04 15.54
CA ALA A 158 -18.87 9.08 14.50
C ALA A 158 -20.19 8.36 14.79
N ILE A 159 -20.95 8.13 13.71
CA ILE A 159 -22.09 7.20 13.71
C ILE A 159 -21.66 6.00 12.86
N THR A 160 -21.94 4.79 13.36
CA THR A 160 -21.65 3.58 12.60
C THR A 160 -22.40 3.59 11.26
N THR A 161 -21.77 3.07 10.21
CA THR A 161 -22.47 2.76 8.95
C THR A 161 -22.40 1.27 8.63
N SER A 162 -22.30 0.46 9.69
CA SER A 162 -22.46 -0.99 9.59
C SER A 162 -23.70 -1.31 8.77
N ASN A 163 -23.53 -2.07 7.68
CA ASN A 163 -24.61 -2.43 6.77
C ASN A 163 -24.33 -3.81 6.16
N GLY A 164 -25.17 -4.80 6.50
CA GLY A 164 -25.06 -6.15 5.97
C GLY A 164 -25.32 -6.26 4.47
N GLU A 165 -26.32 -5.54 3.96
CA GLU A 165 -26.70 -5.52 2.54
C GLU A 165 -25.55 -5.03 1.63
N ASN A 166 -24.77 -4.05 2.08
CA ASN A 166 -23.61 -3.58 1.31
C ASN A 166 -22.42 -4.54 1.43
N THR A 167 -22.31 -5.24 2.57
CA THR A 167 -21.17 -6.09 2.92
C THR A 167 -21.22 -7.45 2.23
N PHE A 168 -22.40 -8.08 2.16
CA PHE A 168 -22.60 -9.43 1.61
C PHE A 168 -23.36 -9.40 0.28
N LEU A 169 -23.18 -10.44 -0.54
CA LEU A 169 -23.97 -10.61 -1.78
C LEU A 169 -25.45 -10.88 -1.52
N PHE A 170 -25.74 -11.51 -0.39
CA PHE A 170 -27.09 -11.77 0.12
C PHE A 170 -27.03 -11.66 1.64
N PHE A 171 -27.99 -10.95 2.23
CA PHE A 171 -27.98 -10.67 3.66
C PHE A 171 -29.40 -10.76 4.23
N ASP A 172 -29.53 -11.40 5.39
CA ASP A 172 -30.68 -11.30 6.29
C ASP A 172 -30.19 -11.62 7.70
N ASP A 173 -30.42 -10.71 8.64
CA ASP A 173 -30.06 -10.90 10.06
C ASP A 173 -31.22 -11.43 10.89
N PHE A 174 -32.40 -11.61 10.29
CA PHE A 174 -33.62 -12.11 10.91
C PHE A 174 -34.02 -11.34 12.18
N LEU A 175 -33.69 -10.05 12.28
CA LEU A 175 -34.09 -9.23 13.43
C LEU A 175 -35.60 -8.89 13.45
N GLY A 176 -36.30 -9.12 12.35
CA GLY A 176 -37.75 -8.94 12.24
C GLY A 176 -38.56 -10.01 12.99
N SER A 177 -39.84 -9.73 13.23
CA SER A 177 -40.79 -10.70 13.80
C SER A 177 -41.35 -11.69 12.76
N SER A 178 -40.96 -11.55 11.50
CA SER A 178 -41.40 -12.37 10.37
C SER A 178 -40.27 -12.45 9.33
N TYR A 179 -40.31 -13.46 8.47
CA TYR A 179 -39.40 -13.53 7.32
C TYR A 179 -39.71 -12.43 6.31
N ASP A 180 -38.70 -12.02 5.56
CA ASP A 180 -38.84 -11.11 4.42
C ASP A 180 -39.34 -11.88 3.18
N PRO A 181 -40.56 -11.64 2.68
CA PRO A 181 -41.11 -12.36 1.54
C PRO A 181 -40.42 -12.03 0.21
N ASP A 182 -39.66 -10.94 0.13
CA ASP A 182 -38.86 -10.60 -1.06
C ASP A 182 -37.56 -11.40 -1.11
N LYS A 183 -37.12 -11.96 0.02
CA LYS A 183 -35.91 -12.78 0.15
C LYS A 183 -36.19 -14.27 0.28
N TRP A 184 -37.28 -14.63 0.95
CA TRP A 184 -37.59 -16.02 1.31
C TRP A 184 -38.94 -16.47 0.80
N VAL A 185 -38.94 -17.65 0.15
CA VAL A 185 -40.15 -18.37 -0.22
C VAL A 185 -40.33 -19.55 0.72
N VAL A 186 -41.44 -19.59 1.44
CA VAL A 186 -41.77 -20.70 2.34
C VAL A 186 -42.27 -21.89 1.51
N VAL A 187 -41.58 -23.02 1.62
CA VAL A 187 -41.97 -24.29 0.98
C VAL A 187 -42.22 -25.38 2.04
N GLY A 188 -43.37 -26.03 1.96
CA GLY A 188 -43.82 -27.04 2.93
C GLY A 188 -44.43 -26.43 4.19
N SER A 189 -45.48 -27.06 4.71
CA SER A 189 -46.00 -26.76 6.04
C SER A 189 -45.49 -27.82 7.00
N PRO A 190 -44.82 -27.47 8.10
CA PRO A 190 -44.43 -28.45 9.10
C PRO A 190 -45.70 -29.10 9.66
N THR A 191 -45.88 -30.39 9.38
CA THR A 191 -46.89 -31.22 10.05
C THR A 191 -46.31 -31.64 11.39
N ILE A 192 -47.00 -31.29 12.47
CA ILE A 192 -46.68 -31.73 13.83
C ILE A 192 -47.29 -33.12 14.05
#